data_AF-A0A4V0NE67-F1
#
_entry.id   AF-A0A4V0NE67-F1
#
_cell.length_a   1.000
_cell.length_b   1.000
_cell.length_c   1.000
_cell.angle_alpha   90.00
_cell.angle_beta   90.00
_cell.angle_gamma   90.00
#
_symmetry.space_group_name_H-M   'P 1'
#
loop_
_entity.id
_entity.type
_entity.pdbx_description
1 polymer ?
#
loop_
_entity_poly.entity_id
_entity_poly.type
_entity_poly.pdbx_seq_one_letter_code
_entity_poly.pdbx_strand_id
1 'polypeptide(L)'
;MTRMFRGLLAGLGGEPELLKELQDASSDGGSAVWLTILGRAVARGEATPEALHPRVATVAVVLLRNEFITRGVPHVPDGVLVEIVDEVYLPLIRGRGAPPG
;
A
#
# COMPACT_ATOMS: atom_id res chain seq x y z
N MET A 1 12.95 4.98 -14.61
CA MET A 1 12.81 4.53 -13.20
C MET A 1 12.39 3.05 -13.08
N THR A 2 11.29 2.60 -13.69
CA THR A 2 10.72 1.23 -13.56
C THR A 2 11.67 0.08 -13.98
N ARG A 3 12.61 0.33 -14.89
CA ARG A 3 13.55 -0.68 -15.39
C ARG A 3 14.68 -1.00 -14.40
N MET A 4 15.13 -0.03 -13.62
CA MET A 4 16.16 -0.24 -12.59
C MET A 4 15.61 -1.03 -11.39
N PHE A 5 14.39 -0.70 -10.95
CA PHE A 5 13.72 -1.46 -9.88
C PHE A 5 13.45 -2.90 -10.30
N ARG A 6 13.04 -3.11 -11.56
CA ARG A 6 12.87 -4.46 -12.12
C ARG A 6 14.21 -5.22 -12.20
N GLY A 7 15.30 -4.55 -12.59
CA GLY A 7 16.64 -5.15 -12.63
C GLY A 7 17.17 -5.53 -11.24
N LEU A 8 16.93 -4.69 -10.23
CA LEU A 8 17.26 -4.96 -8.83
C LEU A 8 16.44 -6.14 -8.27
N LEU A 9 15.13 -6.16 -8.52
CA LEU A 9 14.25 -7.27 -8.13
C LEU A 9 14.56 -8.56 -8.90
N ALA A 10 14.98 -8.49 -10.16
CA ALA A 10 15.41 -9.65 -10.93
C ALA A 10 16.75 -10.21 -10.42
N GLY A 11 17.65 -9.37 -9.90
CA GLY A 11 18.88 -9.80 -9.21
C GLY A 11 18.60 -10.52 -7.88
N LEU A 12 17.49 -10.21 -7.22
CA LEU A 12 16.98 -10.94 -6.05
C LEU A 12 16.23 -12.24 -6.44
N GLY A 13 15.79 -12.35 -7.70
CA GLY A 13 15.08 -13.51 -8.23
C GLY A 13 15.92 -14.79 -8.40
N GLY A 14 17.22 -14.73 -8.11
CA GLY A 14 18.09 -15.92 -8.06
C GLY A 14 17.92 -16.75 -6.78
N GLU A 15 17.30 -16.19 -5.73
CA GLU A 15 17.22 -16.81 -4.40
C GLU A 15 15.74 -17.00 -4.01
N PRO A 16 15.08 -18.09 -4.46
CA PRO A 16 13.65 -18.33 -4.21
C PRO A 16 13.31 -18.44 -2.71
N GLU A 17 14.25 -18.92 -1.89
CA GLU A 17 14.13 -18.95 -0.43
C GLU A 17 14.08 -17.55 0.18
N LEU A 18 14.90 -16.61 -0.29
CA LEU A 18 14.88 -15.22 0.17
C LEU A 18 13.57 -14.53 -0.20
N LEU A 19 13.05 -14.79 -1.41
CA LEU A 19 11.74 -14.30 -1.82
C LEU A 19 10.61 -14.89 -0.97
N LYS A 20 10.71 -16.18 -0.63
CA LYS A 20 9.75 -16.85 0.25
C LYS A 20 9.82 -16.33 1.68
N GLU A 21 11.00 -16.09 2.25
CA GLU A 21 11.14 -15.46 3.57
C GLU A 21 10.61 -14.02 3.58
N LEU A 22 10.88 -13.24 2.53
CA LEU A 22 10.28 -11.92 2.33
C LEU A 22 8.76 -12.02 2.20
N GLN A 23 8.25 -13.03 1.49
CA GLN A 23 6.82 -13.29 1.37
C GLN A 23 6.23 -13.71 2.71
N ASP A 24 6.80 -14.63 3.46
CA ASP A 24 6.29 -15.08 4.77
C ASP A 24 6.32 -13.93 5.80
N ALA A 25 7.33 -13.05 5.72
CA ALA A 25 7.38 -11.81 6.50
C ALA A 25 6.37 -10.73 6.03
N SER A 26 5.80 -10.88 4.82
CA SER A 26 4.94 -9.87 4.17
C SER A 26 3.51 -10.32 3.85
N SER A 27 3.23 -11.61 3.80
CA SER A 27 2.09 -12.31 3.21
C SER A 27 1.83 -13.53 4.07
N ASP A 28 0.82 -13.53 4.93
CA ASP A 28 -0.46 -14.13 4.50
C ASP A 28 -1.70 -13.43 5.11
N GLY A 29 -1.51 -12.54 6.09
CA GLY A 29 -2.62 -11.85 6.80
C GLY A 29 -2.84 -10.39 6.42
N GLY A 30 -1.93 -9.81 5.63
CA GLY A 30 -1.83 -8.35 5.46
C GLY A 30 -3.05 -7.75 4.79
N SER A 31 -3.32 -8.10 3.52
CA SER A 31 -4.37 -7.44 2.74
C SER A 31 -5.79 -7.92 3.03
N ALA A 32 -6.00 -9.17 3.45
CA ALA A 32 -7.35 -9.73 3.62
C ALA A 32 -8.19 -8.96 4.67
N VAL A 33 -7.54 -8.57 5.78
CA VAL A 33 -8.15 -7.72 6.81
C VAL A 33 -8.52 -6.35 6.22
N TRP A 34 -7.59 -5.71 5.49
CA TRP A 34 -7.84 -4.41 4.86
C TRP A 34 -8.91 -4.46 3.78
N LEU A 35 -8.94 -5.52 2.97
CA LEU A 35 -9.97 -5.75 1.95
C LEU A 35 -11.34 -5.96 2.58
N THR A 36 -11.41 -6.63 3.73
CA THR A 36 -12.66 -6.77 4.51
C THR A 36 -13.14 -5.40 5.01
N ILE A 37 -12.23 -4.56 5.52
CA ILE A 37 -12.55 -3.20 5.96
C ILE A 37 -13.05 -2.35 4.79
N LEU A 38 -12.33 -2.37 3.66
CA LEU A 38 -12.73 -1.65 2.45
C LEU A 38 -14.05 -2.16 1.89
N GLY A 39 -14.32 -3.47 1.92
CA GLY A 39 -15.60 -4.04 1.52
C GLY A 39 -16.77 -3.45 2.30
N ARG A 40 -16.60 -3.23 3.60
CA ARG A 40 -17.61 -2.56 4.44
C ARG A 40 -17.73 -1.06 4.11
N ALA A 41 -16.63 -0.39 3.79
CA ALA A 41 -16.65 1.02 3.38
C ALA A 41 -17.38 1.21 2.05
N VAL A 42 -17.15 0.31 1.07
CA VAL A 42 -17.89 0.27 -0.20
C VAL A 42 -19.38 0.05 0.06
N ALA A 43 -19.74 -0.89 0.94
CA ALA A 43 -21.14 -1.15 1.29
C ALA A 43 -21.83 0.07 1.93
N ARG A 44 -21.09 0.98 2.57
CA ARG A 44 -21.60 2.24 3.13
C ARG A 44 -21.56 3.43 2.14
N GLY A 45 -20.99 3.24 0.95
CA GLY A 45 -20.77 4.33 -0.02
C GLY A 45 -19.60 5.27 0.33
N GLU A 46 -18.70 4.86 1.22
CA GLU A 46 -17.54 5.66 1.64
C GLU A 46 -16.30 5.46 0.74
N ALA A 47 -16.31 4.40 -0.07
CA ALA A 47 -15.27 4.04 -1.03
C ALA A 47 -15.91 3.51 -2.32
N THR A 48 -15.19 3.59 -3.43
CA THR A 48 -15.67 3.03 -4.71
C THR A 48 -15.36 1.54 -4.80
N PRO A 49 -16.13 0.75 -5.57
CA PRO A 49 -15.85 -0.67 -5.76
C PRO A 49 -14.43 -0.95 -6.28
N GLU A 50 -13.87 -0.05 -7.08
CA GLU A 50 -12.51 -0.14 -7.64
C GLU A 50 -11.42 -0.08 -6.54
N ALA A 51 -11.76 0.41 -5.34
CA ALA A 51 -10.88 0.42 -4.18
C ALA A 51 -10.60 -1.00 -3.62
N LEU A 52 -11.39 -2.01 -3.98
CA LEU A 52 -11.21 -3.42 -3.57
C LEU A 52 -10.06 -4.10 -4.32
N HIS A 53 -8.92 -3.42 -4.39
CA HIS A 53 -7.69 -3.90 -4.99
C HIS A 53 -6.62 -4.13 -3.90
N PRO A 54 -5.95 -5.28 -3.85
CA PRO A 54 -4.98 -5.60 -2.79
C PRO A 54 -3.86 -4.56 -2.60
N ARG A 55 -3.43 -3.90 -3.69
CA ARG A 55 -2.43 -2.82 -3.61
C ARG A 55 -3.00 -1.53 -3.02
N VAL A 56 -4.25 -1.19 -3.32
CA VAL A 56 -4.91 -0.02 -2.72
C VAL A 56 -5.07 -0.29 -1.23
N ALA A 57 -5.59 -1.47 -0.86
CA ALA A 57 -5.83 -1.87 0.53
C ALA A 57 -4.60 -1.79 1.44
N THR A 58 -3.39 -1.95 0.90
CA THR A 58 -2.16 -2.02 1.70
C THR A 58 -1.26 -0.78 1.58
N VAL A 59 -1.53 0.13 0.64
CA VAL A 59 -0.58 1.21 0.29
C VAL A 59 -0.26 2.13 1.46
N ALA A 60 -1.25 2.46 2.31
CA ALA A 60 -1.03 3.35 3.45
C ALA A 60 0.00 2.78 4.44
N VAL A 61 -0.12 1.49 4.78
CA VAL A 61 0.81 0.81 5.69
C VAL A 61 2.17 0.60 5.04
N VAL A 62 2.21 0.38 3.72
CA VAL A 62 3.46 0.27 2.96
C VAL A 62 4.22 1.60 2.96
N LEU A 63 3.53 2.72 2.74
CA LEU A 63 4.12 4.06 2.81
C LEU A 63 4.62 4.38 4.22
N LEU A 64 3.82 4.08 5.24
CA LEU A 64 4.23 4.27 6.62
C LEU A 64 5.48 3.46 6.97
N ARG A 65 5.53 2.18 6.55
CA ARG A 65 6.72 1.33 6.71
C ARG A 65 7.94 1.93 5.99
N ASN A 66 7.73 2.50 4.80
CA ASN A 66 8.79 3.17 4.06
C ASN A 66 9.37 4.36 4.83
N GLU A 67 8.53 5.16 5.50
CA GLU A 67 9.01 6.28 6.33
C GLU A 67 9.93 5.78 7.46
N PHE A 68 9.56 4.70 8.15
CA PHE A 68 10.40 4.09 9.17
C PHE A 68 11.74 3.57 8.60
N ILE A 69 11.70 2.84 7.49
CA ILE A 69 12.89 2.22 6.89
C ILE A 69 13.85 3.27 6.32
N THR A 70 13.32 4.26 5.60
CA THR A 70 14.14 5.22 4.83
C THR A 70 14.65 6.38 5.68
N ARG A 71 13.87 6.83 6.66
CA ARG A 71 14.26 7.94 7.53
C ARG A 71 14.87 7.49 8.84
N GLY A 72 14.75 6.20 9.20
CA GLY A 72 15.30 5.64 10.43
C GLY A 72 14.73 6.29 11.70
N VAL A 73 13.53 6.87 11.60
CA VAL A 73 12.91 7.58 12.72
C VAL A 73 12.16 6.60 13.63
N PRO A 74 12.27 6.73 14.97
CA PRO A 74 11.52 5.87 15.88
C PRO A 74 10.03 6.26 15.97
N HIS A 75 9.68 7.44 15.46
CA HIS A 75 8.32 7.96 15.40
C HIS A 75 8.10 8.68 14.08
N VAL A 76 6.88 8.58 13.54
CA VAL A 76 6.46 9.31 12.34
C VAL A 76 5.67 10.53 12.79
N PRO A 77 6.05 11.76 12.37
CA PRO A 77 5.28 12.96 12.71
C PRO A 77 3.84 12.90 12.18
N ASP A 78 2.89 13.46 12.92
CA ASP A 78 1.46 13.46 12.54
C ASP A 78 1.22 14.02 11.14
N GLY A 79 1.96 15.05 10.73
CA GLY A 79 1.84 15.63 9.38
C GLY A 79 2.12 14.62 8.27
N VAL A 80 3.00 13.65 8.48
CA VAL A 80 3.30 12.60 7.51
C VAL A 80 2.16 11.58 7.44
N LEU A 81 1.53 11.27 8.58
CA LEU A 81 0.33 10.43 8.60
C LEU A 81 -0.83 11.09 7.86
N VAL A 82 -1.02 12.40 8.07
CA VAL A 82 -2.01 13.20 7.35
C VAL A 82 -1.73 13.16 5.85
N GLU A 83 -0.49 13.39 5.42
CA GLU A 83 -0.12 13.32 3.99
C GLU A 83 -0.43 11.94 3.39
N ILE A 84 -0.02 10.85 4.05
CA ILE A 84 -0.28 9.49 3.58
C ILE A 84 -1.77 9.20 3.46
N VAL A 85 -2.57 9.62 4.45
CA VAL A 85 -4.01 9.33 4.47
C VAL A 85 -4.78 10.24 3.52
N ASP A 86 -4.65 11.55 3.69
CA ASP A 86 -5.51 12.54 3.03
C ASP A 86 -5.10 12.78 1.58
N GLU A 87 -3.80 12.78 1.28
CA GLU A 87 -3.31 13.11 -0.06
C GLU A 87 -3.09 11.87 -0.93
N VAL A 88 -2.85 10.69 -0.33
CA VAL A 88 -2.59 9.45 -1.08
C VAL A 88 -3.72 8.43 -0.93
N TYR A 89 -4.04 8.01 0.29
CA TYR A 89 -4.94 6.87 0.48
C TYR A 89 -6.41 7.20 0.19
N LEU A 90 -6.92 8.31 0.72
CA LEU A 90 -8.31 8.73 0.53
C LEU A 90 -8.66 8.96 -0.96
N PRO A 91 -7.82 9.65 -1.76
CA PRO A 91 -8.07 9.78 -3.20
C PRO A 91 -8.07 8.45 -3.95
N LEU A 92 -7.29 7.46 -3.49
CA LEU A 92 -7.28 6.13 -4.11
C LEU A 92 -8.56 5.35 -3.82
N ILE A 93 -9.11 5.43 -2.60
CA ILE A 93 -10.30 4.65 -2.23
C ILE A 93 -11.62 5.34 -2.60
N ARG A 94 -11.63 6.67 -2.72
CA ARG A 94 -12.81 7.45 -3.14
C ARG A 94 -12.94 7.55 -4.67
N GLY A 95 -12.02 6.92 -5.40
CA GLY A 95 -11.84 7.09 -6.83
C GLY A 95 -11.02 8.33 -7.12
N ARG A 96 -10.01 8.22 -7.99
CA ARG A 96 -9.39 9.39 -8.63
C ARG A 96 -10.55 10.20 -9.19
N GLY A 97 -10.74 11.43 -8.71
CA GLY A 97 -11.78 12.32 -9.20
C GLY A 97 -11.85 12.19 -10.72
N ALA A 98 -13.02 11.77 -11.21
CA ALA A 98 -13.25 11.62 -12.64
C ALA A 98 -12.75 12.90 -13.34
N PRO A 99 -12.07 12.79 -14.50
CA PRO A 99 -11.74 13.98 -15.25
C PRO A 99 -13.04 14.77 -15.50
N PRO A 100 -13.03 16.12 -15.43
CA PRO A 100 -14.18 16.88 -15.85
C PRO A 100 -14.51 16.48 -17.30
N GLY A 101 -15.70 15.94 -17.51
CA GLY A 101 -16.24 15.68 -18.83
C GLY A 101 -16.52 16.98 -19.57
#